data_AF-A0A068NS80-F1
#
_entry.id   AF-A0A068NS80-F1
#
_cell.length_a   1.000
_cell.length_b   1.000
_cell.length_c   1.000
_cell.angle_alpha   90.00
_cell.angle_beta   90.00
_cell.angle_gamma   90.00
#
_symmetry.space_group_name_H-M   'P 1'
#
loop_
_entity.id
_entity.type
_entity.pdbx_description
1 polymer ?
#
loop_
_entity_poly.entity_id
_entity_poly.type
_entity_poly.pdbx_seq_one_letter_code
_entity_poly.pdbx_strand_id
1 'polypeptide(L)'
;MNARTRDPLIFIAHESRPGRRFFAKFMLAVPALMTLAVSVQSKGTPEILPTALENEYDARVRDYIPVLQTSSWSLTDQDPIPVDQARTTATVWARGIEKGTLKPIPLTRYQDSIFDGAAGQIVRTGFSIATTLIDAAAKRAESGKADRAVDDVLLGMKVCRGLQYSDPLTNSLASARYRKALWVIRMAAKELSPQERAKAKAGLVGFRGDRAATTGMLLNMYGLYIKDNPLDRGGLLTLTDVARLQSTWQLPSKAAVIEIVTGDSSKMRRPKTEVPFDPFLMLAFRSVQNDRTTDAELEQTLATL
;
A
#
# COMPACT_ATOMS: atom_id res chain seq x y z
N MET A 1 34.89 54.28 42.91
CA MET A 1 34.82 52.83 42.59
C MET A 1 33.54 52.58 41.81
N ASN A 2 33.67 51.92 40.66
CA ASN A 2 32.75 52.00 39.52
C ASN A 2 31.40 51.29 39.72
N ALA A 3 30.30 52.05 39.60
CA ALA A 3 28.97 51.51 39.36
C ALA A 3 28.87 51.07 37.88
N ARG A 4 28.84 49.76 37.62
CA ARG A 4 28.51 49.21 36.30
C ARG A 4 27.00 49.32 36.09
N THR A 5 26.58 50.27 35.27
CA THR A 5 25.26 50.28 34.63
C THR A 5 25.12 49.03 33.76
N ARG A 6 24.12 48.19 34.06
CA ARG A 6 23.72 47.06 33.20
C ARG A 6 22.69 47.59 32.22
N ASP A 7 22.99 47.52 30.93
CA ASP A 7 22.01 47.80 29.87
C ASP A 7 20.86 46.79 29.93
N PRO A 8 19.61 47.22 29.72
CA PRO A 8 18.49 46.30 29.63
C PRO A 8 18.60 45.49 28.32
N LEU A 9 18.61 44.17 28.45
CA LEU A 9 18.43 43.23 27.34
C LEU A 9 17.04 43.45 26.72
N ILE A 10 17.00 44.16 25.60
CA ILE A 10 15.81 44.26 24.75
C ILE A 10 15.62 42.89 24.09
N PHE A 11 14.69 42.10 24.63
CA PHE A 11 14.17 40.92 23.94
C PHE A 11 13.33 41.39 22.75
N ILE A 12 13.95 41.41 21.56
CA ILE A 12 13.22 41.54 20.30
C ILE A 12 12.42 40.25 20.13
N ALA A 13 11.11 40.33 20.41
CA ALA A 13 10.18 39.25 20.13
C ALA A 13 10.20 38.99 18.61
N HIS A 14 10.88 37.92 18.22
CA HIS A 14 10.98 37.51 16.83
C HIS A 14 9.57 37.23 16.31
N GLU A 15 9.05 38.10 15.44
CA GLU A 15 7.76 37.91 14.78
C GLU A 15 7.76 36.53 14.12
N SER A 16 6.95 35.63 14.68
CA SER A 16 6.77 34.30 14.14
C SER A 16 6.22 34.45 12.73
N ARG A 17 7.02 34.07 11.72
CA ARG A 17 6.66 34.10 10.30
C ARG A 17 5.20 33.63 10.11
N PRO A 18 4.37 34.34 9.33
CA PRO A 18 2.93 34.09 9.22
C PRO A 18 2.56 32.62 8.91
N GLY A 19 3.44 31.89 8.20
CA GLY A 19 3.28 30.45 7.95
C GLY A 19 3.26 29.56 9.20
N ARG A 20 4.00 29.90 10.27
CA ARG A 20 4.01 29.11 11.53
C ARG A 20 2.70 29.24 12.30
N ARG A 21 2.10 30.44 12.33
CA ARG A 21 0.80 30.67 12.97
C ARG A 21 -0.32 29.97 12.21
N PHE A 22 -0.27 29.97 10.88
CA PHE A 22 -1.22 29.23 10.05
C PHE A 22 -1.11 27.72 10.27
N PHE A 23 0.12 27.17 10.23
CA PHE A 23 0.35 25.74 10.46
C PHE A 23 -0.09 25.29 11.86
N ALA A 24 0.20 26.08 12.90
CA ALA A 24 -0.25 25.78 14.26
C ALA A 24 -1.78 25.79 14.39
N LYS A 25 -2.46 26.78 13.79
CA LYS A 25 -3.93 26.84 13.77
C LYS A 25 -4.55 25.69 12.98
N PHE A 26 -3.94 25.31 11.86
CA PHE A 26 -4.37 24.16 11.06
C PHE A 26 -4.23 22.86 11.85
N MET A 27 -3.07 22.61 12.47
CA MET A 27 -2.83 21.41 13.29
C MET A 27 -3.78 21.32 14.49
N LEU A 28 -4.20 22.46 15.06
CA LEU A 28 -5.21 22.49 16.12
C LEU A 28 -6.61 22.11 15.62
N ALA A 29 -6.95 22.43 14.38
CA ALA A 29 -8.26 22.18 13.78
C ALA A 29 -8.38 20.79 13.14
N VAL A 30 -7.27 20.15 12.77
CA VAL A 30 -7.23 18.82 12.13
C VAL A 30 -7.99 17.74 12.92
N PRO A 31 -7.83 17.60 14.25
CA PRO A 31 -8.58 16.60 15.00
C PRO A 31 -10.10 16.79 14.90
N ALA A 32 -10.58 18.03 15.03
CA ALA A 32 -12.01 18.33 14.93
C ALA A 32 -12.55 18.10 13.51
N LEU A 33 -11.77 18.46 12.48
CA LEU A 33 -12.12 18.21 11.08
C LEU A 33 -12.14 16.70 10.76
N MET A 34 -11.21 15.92 11.32
CA MET A 34 -11.21 14.46 11.20
C MET A 34 -12.45 13.85 11.86
N THR A 35 -12.81 14.29 13.08
CA THR A 35 -14.02 13.78 13.76
C THR A 35 -15.29 14.11 12.99
N LEU A 36 -15.38 15.31 12.42
CA LEU A 36 -16.51 15.73 11.56
C LEU A 36 -16.56 14.92 10.26
N ALA A 37 -15.42 14.70 9.60
CA ALA A 37 -15.33 13.88 8.41
C ALA A 37 -15.79 12.44 8.68
N VAL A 38 -15.31 11.82 9.76
CA VAL A 38 -15.74 10.48 10.20
C VAL A 38 -17.25 10.44 10.51
N SER A 39 -17.79 11.49 11.15
CA SER A 39 -19.21 11.57 11.53
C SER A 39 -20.17 11.80 10.36
N VAL A 40 -19.74 12.51 9.31
CA VAL A 40 -20.52 12.70 8.08
C VAL A 40 -20.47 11.44 7.22
N GLN A 41 -19.32 10.77 7.18
CA GLN A 41 -19.11 9.56 6.39
C GLN A 41 -19.88 8.35 6.95
N SER A 42 -20.06 8.26 8.28
CA SER A 42 -20.86 7.20 8.92
C SER A 42 -22.37 7.30 8.66
N LYS A 43 -22.88 8.46 8.24
CA LYS A 43 -24.32 8.68 8.00
C LYS A 43 -24.74 8.68 6.53
N GLY A 44 -23.79 8.65 5.59
CA GLY A 44 -24.05 8.98 4.18
C GLY A 44 -23.89 7.85 3.16
N THR A 45 -23.41 6.67 3.54
CA THR A 45 -23.21 5.58 2.57
C THR A 45 -24.35 4.56 2.67
N PRO A 46 -25.12 4.30 1.59
CA PRO A 46 -26.09 3.21 1.59
C PRO A 46 -25.37 1.89 1.86
N GLU A 47 -25.83 1.20 2.90
CA GLU A 47 -25.17 0.08 3.59
C GLU A 47 -25.15 -1.25 2.80
N ILE A 48 -25.49 -1.23 1.51
CA ILE A 48 -25.75 -2.45 0.75
C ILE A 48 -24.78 -2.51 -0.44
N LEU A 49 -23.62 -3.11 -0.23
CA LEU A 49 -22.92 -3.75 -1.35
C LEU A 49 -23.73 -5.00 -1.77
N PRO A 50 -23.74 -5.37 -3.07
CA PRO A 50 -24.51 -6.52 -3.53
C PRO A 50 -24.13 -7.79 -2.75
N THR A 51 -25.12 -8.59 -2.34
CA THR A 51 -24.98 -9.86 -1.58
C THR A 51 -23.94 -10.83 -2.17
N ALA A 52 -23.64 -10.70 -3.47
CA ALA A 52 -22.57 -11.44 -4.13
C ALA A 52 -21.17 -11.19 -3.52
N LEU A 53 -20.88 -9.96 -3.06
CA LEU A 53 -19.60 -9.59 -2.43
C LEU A 53 -19.46 -10.15 -1.02
N GLU A 54 -20.55 -10.23 -0.25
CA GLU A 54 -20.55 -10.87 1.08
C GLU A 54 -20.28 -12.37 0.97
N ASN A 55 -20.94 -13.04 0.01
CA ASN A 55 -20.67 -14.47 -0.26
C ASN A 55 -19.23 -14.71 -0.72
N GLU A 56 -18.66 -13.80 -1.52
CA GLU A 56 -17.26 -13.89 -1.93
C GLU A 56 -16.31 -13.66 -0.75
N TYR A 57 -16.59 -12.69 0.12
CA TYR A 57 -15.81 -12.45 1.33
C TYR A 57 -15.75 -13.68 2.23
N ASP A 58 -16.90 -14.25 2.58
CA ASP A 58 -16.97 -15.43 3.45
C ASP A 58 -16.27 -16.64 2.84
N ALA A 59 -16.42 -16.84 1.52
CA ALA A 59 -15.71 -17.88 0.80
C ALA A 59 -14.19 -17.67 0.85
N ARG A 60 -13.72 -16.45 0.56
CA ARG A 60 -12.30 -16.09 0.61
C ARG A 60 -11.73 -16.33 2.00
N VAL A 61 -12.39 -15.80 3.04
CA VAL A 61 -11.97 -16.00 4.45
C VAL A 61 -11.87 -17.48 4.78
N ARG A 62 -12.85 -18.29 4.36
CA ARG A 62 -12.86 -19.75 4.59
C ARG A 62 -11.67 -20.45 3.94
N ASP A 63 -11.27 -20.03 2.74
CA ASP A 63 -10.12 -20.62 2.04
C ASP A 63 -8.79 -20.43 2.80
N TYR A 64 -8.66 -19.39 3.63
CA TYR A 64 -7.48 -19.16 4.46
C TYR A 64 -7.45 -19.98 5.76
N ILE A 65 -8.59 -20.48 6.24
CA ILE A 65 -8.69 -21.21 7.52
C ILE A 65 -7.74 -22.42 7.56
N PRO A 66 -7.69 -23.31 6.55
CA PRO A 66 -6.79 -24.46 6.58
C PRO A 66 -5.31 -24.06 6.68
N VAL A 67 -4.92 -22.92 6.08
CA VAL A 67 -3.55 -22.42 6.15
C VAL A 67 -3.24 -21.90 7.55
N LEU A 68 -4.15 -21.15 8.16
CA LEU A 68 -4.00 -20.67 9.54
C LEU A 68 -3.95 -21.82 10.56
N GLN A 69 -4.60 -22.95 10.28
CA GLN A 69 -4.51 -24.13 11.12
C GLN A 69 -3.14 -24.84 11.05
N THR A 70 -2.33 -24.57 10.02
CA THR A 70 -0.95 -25.12 9.95
C THR A 70 0.02 -24.39 10.87
N SER A 71 -0.34 -23.19 11.34
CA SER A 71 0.42 -22.45 12.35
C SER A 71 0.00 -22.88 13.76
N SER A 72 0.88 -23.60 14.46
CA SER A 72 0.69 -24.00 15.85
C SER A 72 0.98 -22.89 16.87
N TRP A 73 1.33 -21.68 16.41
CA TRP A 73 1.68 -20.55 17.25
C TRP A 73 0.47 -19.67 17.52
N SER A 74 0.40 -19.09 18.71
CA SER A 74 -0.69 -18.22 19.13
C SER A 74 -0.72 -16.98 18.24
N LEU A 75 -1.82 -16.77 17.50
CA LEU A 75 -2.07 -15.57 16.68
C LEU A 75 -2.16 -14.27 17.51
N THR A 76 -1.83 -14.33 18.80
CA THR A 76 -1.69 -13.16 19.66
C THR A 76 -0.43 -12.38 19.27
N ASP A 77 -0.58 -11.07 19.04
CA ASP A 77 0.44 -10.12 18.58
C ASP A 77 1.73 -10.01 19.43
N GLN A 78 1.88 -10.82 20.47
CA GLN A 78 2.94 -10.68 21.50
C GLN A 78 4.17 -11.55 21.23
N ASP A 79 4.02 -12.71 20.58
CA ASP A 79 5.13 -13.65 20.43
C ASP A 79 5.75 -13.61 19.01
N PRO A 80 7.08 -13.49 18.90
CA PRO A 80 7.74 -13.53 17.60
C PRO A 80 7.60 -14.91 16.95
N ILE A 81 7.15 -14.93 15.70
CA ILE A 81 7.00 -16.16 14.92
C ILE A 81 8.38 -16.79 14.67
N PRO A 82 8.63 -18.06 15.05
CA PRO A 82 9.86 -18.75 14.69
C PRO A 82 10.03 -18.83 13.17
N VAL A 83 11.24 -18.56 12.67
CA VAL A 83 11.51 -18.46 11.22
C VAL A 83 11.13 -19.74 10.47
N ASP A 84 11.37 -20.92 11.04
CA ASP A 84 11.05 -22.20 10.39
C ASP A 84 9.53 -22.47 10.33
N GLN A 85 8.78 -21.99 11.32
CA GLN A 85 7.32 -22.04 11.28
C GLN A 85 6.77 -21.04 10.26
N ALA A 86 7.34 -19.83 10.19
CA ALA A 86 7.01 -18.85 9.17
C ALA A 86 7.22 -19.42 7.76
N ARG A 87 8.33 -20.12 7.52
CA ARG A 87 8.61 -20.81 6.24
C ARG A 87 7.58 -21.87 5.90
N THR A 88 7.27 -22.74 6.86
CA THR A 88 6.32 -23.84 6.66
C THR A 88 4.95 -23.29 6.27
N THR A 89 4.45 -22.32 7.04
CA THR A 89 3.16 -21.67 6.80
C THR A 89 3.18 -20.91 5.46
N ALA A 90 4.24 -20.14 5.20
CA ALA A 90 4.38 -19.39 3.95
C ALA A 90 4.47 -20.29 2.72
N THR A 91 5.03 -21.49 2.82
CA THR A 91 5.11 -22.46 1.71
C THR A 91 3.73 -22.98 1.34
N VAL A 92 2.91 -23.31 2.36
CA VAL A 92 1.50 -23.71 2.15
C VAL A 92 0.73 -22.56 1.52
N TRP A 93 0.92 -21.35 2.03
CA TRP A 93 0.26 -20.15 1.55
C TRP A 93 0.64 -19.82 0.11
N ALA A 94 1.93 -19.76 -0.21
CA ALA A 94 2.44 -19.50 -1.55
C ALA A 94 1.88 -20.52 -2.57
N ARG A 95 1.82 -21.79 -2.20
CA ARG A 95 1.21 -22.83 -3.03
C ARG A 95 -0.29 -22.59 -3.27
N GLY A 96 -1.02 -22.16 -2.26
CA GLY A 96 -2.45 -21.81 -2.39
C GLY A 96 -2.66 -20.60 -3.31
N ILE A 97 -1.76 -19.61 -3.25
CA ILE A 97 -1.78 -18.43 -4.13
C ILE A 97 -1.49 -18.84 -5.58
N GLU A 98 -0.44 -19.64 -5.80
CA GLU A 98 -0.06 -20.12 -7.13
C GLU A 98 -1.16 -20.95 -7.80
N LYS A 99 -1.89 -21.75 -7.02
CA LYS A 99 -3.06 -22.51 -7.50
C LYS A 99 -4.32 -21.66 -7.66
N GLY A 100 -4.29 -20.40 -7.24
CA GLY A 100 -5.44 -19.50 -7.25
C GLY A 100 -6.54 -19.87 -6.25
N THR A 101 -6.26 -20.75 -5.27
CA THR A 101 -7.22 -21.06 -4.19
C THR A 101 -7.23 -19.96 -3.15
N LEU A 102 -6.07 -19.35 -2.88
CA LEU A 102 -5.97 -18.18 -2.01
C LEU A 102 -5.90 -16.93 -2.87
N LYS A 103 -6.86 -16.03 -2.68
CA LYS A 103 -6.94 -14.75 -3.40
C LYS A 103 -7.15 -13.61 -2.39
N PRO A 104 -6.95 -12.35 -2.79
CA PRO A 104 -7.18 -11.21 -1.92
C PRO A 104 -8.63 -11.19 -1.41
N ILE A 105 -8.82 -10.76 -0.16
CA ILE A 105 -10.13 -10.73 0.49
C ILE A 105 -10.74 -9.35 0.18
N PRO A 106 -11.83 -9.26 -0.61
CA PRO A 106 -12.43 -7.96 -0.92
C PRO A 106 -13.02 -7.34 0.34
N LEU A 107 -13.10 -6.00 0.42
CA LEU A 107 -13.88 -5.36 1.47
C LEU A 107 -15.37 -5.47 1.16
N THR A 108 -16.17 -5.84 2.17
CA THR A 108 -17.63 -5.96 2.08
C THR A 108 -18.36 -4.64 2.24
N ARG A 109 -17.72 -3.64 2.86
CA ARG A 109 -18.22 -2.28 3.02
C ARG A 109 -17.07 -1.30 2.87
N TYR A 110 -17.36 -0.11 2.37
CA TYR A 110 -16.38 0.98 2.29
C TYR A 110 -15.81 1.36 3.67
N GLN A 111 -16.61 1.20 4.72
CA GLN A 111 -16.24 1.51 6.11
C GLN A 111 -15.44 0.37 6.76
N ASP A 112 -15.40 -0.82 6.14
CA ASP A 112 -14.70 -1.96 6.72
C ASP A 112 -13.20 -1.70 6.67
N SER A 113 -12.56 -1.89 7.82
CA SER A 113 -11.12 -1.99 7.88
C SER A 113 -10.73 -3.41 7.56
N ILE A 114 -9.74 -3.56 6.67
CA ILE A 114 -9.10 -4.85 6.44
C ILE A 114 -8.45 -5.42 7.70
N PHE A 115 -8.29 -4.62 8.77
CA PHE A 115 -7.73 -5.03 10.05
C PHE A 115 -8.74 -5.53 11.08
N ASP A 116 -10.03 -5.46 10.77
CA ASP A 116 -11.07 -5.93 11.67
C ASP A 116 -11.54 -7.34 11.30
N GLY A 117 -12.07 -8.06 12.29
CA GLY A 117 -12.60 -9.41 12.12
C GLY A 117 -11.58 -10.45 11.64
N ALA A 118 -12.10 -11.47 10.93
CA ALA A 118 -11.32 -12.61 10.44
C ALA A 118 -10.33 -12.21 9.33
N ALA A 119 -10.75 -11.33 8.41
CA ALA A 119 -9.86 -10.78 7.38
C ALA A 119 -8.66 -10.05 8.01
N GLY A 120 -8.89 -9.27 9.06
CA GLY A 120 -7.81 -8.62 9.82
C GLY A 120 -6.81 -9.58 10.44
N GLN A 121 -7.28 -10.69 11.00
CA GLN A 121 -6.39 -11.72 11.51
C GLN A 121 -5.58 -12.37 10.38
N ILE A 122 -6.20 -12.69 9.25
CA ILE A 122 -5.51 -13.25 8.07
C ILE A 122 -4.43 -12.28 7.57
N VAL A 123 -4.78 -11.01 7.36
CA VAL A 123 -3.85 -9.99 6.85
C VAL A 123 -2.69 -9.74 7.81
N ARG A 124 -2.97 -9.55 9.11
CA ARG A 124 -1.92 -9.40 10.14
C ARG A 124 -0.99 -10.61 10.13
N THR A 125 -1.54 -11.82 10.11
CA THR A 125 -0.76 -13.06 10.12
C THR A 125 0.16 -13.17 8.91
N GLY A 126 -0.36 -12.96 7.69
CA GLY A 126 0.45 -13.07 6.49
C GLY A 126 1.52 -12.00 6.40
N PHE A 127 1.22 -10.76 6.82
CA PHE A 127 2.22 -9.71 6.90
C PHE A 127 3.27 -9.94 7.99
N SER A 128 2.91 -10.53 9.12
CA SER A 128 3.87 -10.94 10.15
C SER A 128 4.78 -12.07 9.65
N ILE A 129 4.22 -13.08 8.97
CA ILE A 129 5.00 -14.15 8.33
C ILE A 129 5.97 -13.56 7.30
N ALA A 130 5.49 -12.71 6.39
CA ALA A 130 6.32 -12.10 5.37
C ALA A 130 7.43 -11.23 5.98
N THR A 131 7.11 -10.42 7.00
CA THR A 131 8.10 -9.61 7.72
C THR A 131 9.15 -10.50 8.39
N THR A 132 8.74 -11.55 9.11
CA THR A 132 9.67 -12.49 9.75
C THR A 132 10.65 -13.10 8.74
N LEU A 133 10.17 -13.51 7.56
CA LEU A 133 11.02 -14.08 6.53
C LEU A 133 11.98 -13.05 5.91
N ILE A 134 11.49 -11.86 5.58
CA ILE A 134 12.31 -10.79 5.01
C ILE A 134 13.39 -10.33 6.02
N ASP A 135 13.04 -10.24 7.30
CA ASP A 135 13.97 -9.85 8.36
C ASP A 135 15.02 -10.93 8.63
N ALA A 136 14.62 -12.20 8.62
CA ALA A 136 15.54 -13.32 8.70
C ALA A 136 16.49 -13.36 7.50
N ALA A 137 15.99 -13.06 6.30
CA ALA A 137 16.79 -12.98 5.10
C ALA A 137 17.79 -11.81 5.13
N ALA A 138 17.38 -10.63 5.59
CA ALA A 138 18.27 -9.48 5.77
C ALA A 138 19.46 -9.84 6.66
N LYS A 139 19.20 -10.41 7.84
CA LYS A 139 20.24 -10.88 8.77
C LYS A 139 21.17 -11.93 8.13
N ARG A 140 20.64 -12.79 7.26
CA ARG A 140 21.46 -13.80 6.56
C ARG A 140 22.32 -13.19 5.47
N ALA A 141 21.79 -12.26 4.70
CA ALA A 141 22.54 -11.50 3.70
C ALA A 141 23.70 -10.73 4.38
N GLU A 142 23.45 -10.10 5.52
CA GLU A 142 24.50 -9.43 6.31
C GLU A 142 25.59 -10.40 6.83
N SER A 143 25.23 -11.66 7.08
CA SER A 143 26.14 -12.69 7.60
C SER A 143 26.89 -13.51 6.54
N GLY A 144 26.79 -13.15 5.25
CA GLY A 144 27.43 -13.90 4.17
C GLY A 144 26.69 -15.17 3.73
N LYS A 145 25.44 -15.37 4.18
CA LYS A 145 24.62 -16.56 3.89
C LYS A 145 23.56 -16.23 2.84
N ALA A 146 24.00 -15.69 1.71
CA ALA A 146 23.19 -15.08 0.68
C ALA A 146 22.16 -16.02 0.02
N ASP A 147 22.52 -17.27 -0.25
CA ASP A 147 21.64 -18.21 -0.98
C ASP A 147 20.30 -18.47 -0.27
N ARG A 148 20.32 -18.76 1.04
CA ARG A 148 19.07 -18.93 1.81
C ARG A 148 18.30 -17.63 2.04
N ALA A 149 18.94 -16.47 1.87
CA ALA A 149 18.26 -15.18 2.01
C ALA A 149 17.28 -14.97 0.84
N VAL A 150 17.67 -15.34 -0.39
CA VAL A 150 16.82 -15.19 -1.58
C VAL A 150 15.53 -16.00 -1.44
N ASP A 151 15.61 -17.24 -0.99
CA ASP A 151 14.43 -18.09 -0.82
C ASP A 151 13.42 -17.52 0.16
N ASP A 152 13.89 -17.10 1.33
CA ASP A 152 13.02 -16.50 2.35
C ASP A 152 12.40 -15.19 1.85
N VAL A 153 13.16 -14.36 1.13
CA VAL A 153 12.63 -13.12 0.52
C VAL A 153 11.55 -13.43 -0.49
N LEU A 154 11.83 -14.28 -1.48
CA LEU A 154 10.88 -14.61 -2.53
C LEU A 154 9.61 -15.23 -1.95
N LEU A 155 9.76 -16.08 -0.93
CA LEU A 155 8.63 -16.68 -0.23
C LEU A 155 7.79 -15.62 0.52
N GLY A 156 8.43 -14.70 1.23
CA GLY A 156 7.76 -13.57 1.88
C GLY A 156 7.04 -12.66 0.88
N MET A 157 7.65 -12.40 -0.28
CA MET A 157 6.99 -11.65 -1.36
C MET A 157 5.75 -12.38 -1.90
N LYS A 158 5.80 -13.72 -2.05
CA LYS A 158 4.63 -14.49 -2.48
C LYS A 158 3.48 -14.38 -1.49
N VAL A 159 3.75 -14.45 -0.18
CA VAL A 159 2.72 -14.26 0.86
C VAL A 159 2.10 -12.86 0.77
N CYS A 160 2.93 -11.81 0.70
CA CYS A 160 2.44 -10.44 0.52
C CYS A 160 1.52 -10.32 -0.68
N ARG A 161 1.86 -10.97 -1.79
CA ARG A 161 1.07 -10.92 -3.04
C ARG A 161 -0.34 -11.49 -2.89
N GLY A 162 -0.52 -12.57 -2.13
CA GLY A 162 -1.85 -13.16 -1.93
C GLY A 162 -2.80 -12.24 -1.15
N LEU A 163 -2.25 -11.37 -0.32
CA LEU A 163 -2.98 -10.40 0.49
C LEU A 163 -3.10 -9.03 -0.17
N GLN A 164 -2.13 -8.70 -1.03
CA GLN A 164 -2.08 -7.47 -1.79
C GLN A 164 -3.39 -7.29 -2.55
N TYR A 165 -3.92 -6.08 -2.58
CA TYR A 165 -5.17 -5.74 -3.30
C TYR A 165 -6.46 -6.20 -2.65
N SER A 166 -6.42 -6.61 -1.38
CA SER A 166 -7.65 -6.67 -0.55
C SER A 166 -8.26 -5.27 -0.40
N ASP A 167 -7.39 -4.25 -0.30
CA ASP A 167 -7.71 -2.83 -0.23
C ASP A 167 -6.45 -1.95 -0.48
N PRO A 168 -6.55 -0.61 -0.54
CA PRO A 168 -5.41 0.29 -0.78
C PRO A 168 -4.35 0.25 0.32
N LEU A 169 -4.74 0.00 1.57
CA LEU A 169 -3.84 -0.09 2.71
C LEU A 169 -3.04 -1.39 2.65
N THR A 170 -3.67 -2.53 2.40
CA THR A 170 -2.93 -3.79 2.16
C THR A 170 -1.98 -3.66 0.97
N ASN A 171 -2.37 -2.99 -0.11
CA ASN A 171 -1.45 -2.75 -1.22
C ASN A 171 -0.24 -1.90 -0.80
N SER A 172 -0.48 -0.80 -0.07
CA SER A 172 0.60 0.05 0.43
C SER A 172 1.57 -0.70 1.37
N LEU A 173 1.03 -1.57 2.22
CA LEU A 173 1.80 -2.38 3.17
C LEU A 173 2.58 -3.51 2.50
N ALA A 174 2.01 -4.15 1.49
CA ALA A 174 2.71 -5.12 0.65
C ALA A 174 3.86 -4.44 -0.11
N SER A 175 3.61 -3.28 -0.73
CA SER A 175 4.62 -2.52 -1.47
C SER A 175 5.78 -2.05 -0.61
N ALA A 176 5.54 -1.64 0.64
CA ALA A 176 6.63 -1.35 1.58
C ALA A 176 7.50 -2.58 1.86
N ARG A 177 6.89 -3.77 2.01
CA ARG A 177 7.62 -5.03 2.22
C ARG A 177 8.37 -5.48 0.97
N TYR A 178 7.80 -5.29 -0.22
CA TYR A 178 8.50 -5.55 -1.48
C TYR A 178 9.77 -4.72 -1.62
N ARG A 179 9.71 -3.42 -1.34
CA ARG A 179 10.91 -2.57 -1.37
C ARG A 179 12.00 -3.06 -0.42
N LYS A 180 11.61 -3.46 0.80
CA LYS A 180 12.54 -4.09 1.76
C LYS A 180 13.13 -5.39 1.20
N ALA A 181 12.30 -6.27 0.65
CA ALA A 181 12.72 -7.51 0.00
C ALA A 181 13.71 -7.28 -1.15
N LEU A 182 13.41 -6.32 -2.05
CA LEU A 182 14.27 -5.93 -3.16
C LEU A 182 15.61 -5.37 -2.68
N TRP A 183 15.61 -4.58 -1.60
CA TRP A 183 16.84 -4.15 -0.95
C TRP A 183 17.68 -5.34 -0.43
N VAL A 184 17.06 -6.31 0.26
CA VAL A 184 17.77 -7.53 0.74
C VAL A 184 18.38 -8.32 -0.42
N ILE A 185 17.65 -8.49 -1.53
CA ILE A 185 18.17 -9.19 -2.72
C ILE A 185 19.39 -8.44 -3.29
N ARG A 186 19.33 -7.10 -3.39
CA ARG A 186 20.46 -6.30 -3.88
C ARG A 186 21.69 -6.40 -2.97
N MET A 187 21.51 -6.46 -1.65
CA MET A 187 22.62 -6.71 -0.74
C MET A 187 23.26 -8.07 -0.97
N ALA A 188 22.45 -9.11 -1.12
CA ALA A 188 22.91 -10.47 -1.35
C ALA A 188 23.53 -10.67 -2.75
N ALA A 189 23.17 -9.84 -3.74
CA ALA A 189 23.46 -10.08 -5.16
C ALA A 189 24.92 -10.38 -5.50
N LYS A 190 25.88 -9.75 -4.81
CA LYS A 190 27.32 -9.96 -5.05
C LYS A 190 27.81 -11.34 -4.60
N GLU A 191 27.13 -11.94 -3.63
CA GLU A 191 27.50 -13.20 -2.99
C GLU A 191 26.66 -14.38 -3.50
N LEU A 192 25.62 -14.11 -4.29
CA LEU A 192 24.79 -15.17 -4.88
C LEU A 192 25.58 -15.98 -5.90
N SER A 193 25.45 -17.30 -5.79
CA SER A 193 25.85 -18.21 -6.85
C SER A 193 25.11 -17.89 -8.18
N PRO A 194 25.66 -18.26 -9.34
CA PRO A 194 24.97 -18.07 -10.63
C PRO A 194 23.57 -18.69 -10.66
N GLN A 195 23.40 -19.84 -10.02
CA GLN A 195 22.10 -20.54 -9.92
C GLN A 195 21.09 -19.73 -9.09
N GLU A 196 21.48 -19.26 -7.90
CA GLU A 196 20.59 -18.50 -7.02
C GLU A 196 20.28 -17.11 -7.58
N ARG A 197 21.23 -16.50 -8.31
CA ARG A 197 20.99 -15.28 -9.07
C ARG A 197 19.95 -15.47 -10.17
N ALA A 198 20.05 -16.56 -10.95
CA ALA A 198 19.07 -16.90 -11.98
C ALA A 198 17.67 -17.15 -11.38
N LYS A 199 17.62 -17.85 -10.24
CA LYS A 199 16.39 -18.09 -9.47
C LYS A 199 15.78 -16.80 -8.94
N ALA A 200 16.58 -15.91 -8.35
CA ALA A 200 16.16 -14.58 -7.91
C ALA A 200 15.55 -13.79 -9.07
N LYS A 201 16.23 -13.77 -10.22
CA LYS A 201 15.77 -13.09 -11.43
C LYS A 201 14.45 -13.66 -11.94
N ALA A 202 14.33 -14.99 -12.04
CA ALA A 202 13.10 -15.65 -12.47
C ALA A 202 11.93 -15.35 -11.51
N GLY A 203 12.19 -15.40 -10.19
CA GLY A 203 11.21 -15.04 -9.18
C GLY A 203 10.71 -13.60 -9.34
N LEU A 204 11.64 -12.65 -9.46
CA LEU A 204 11.33 -11.22 -9.62
C LEU A 204 10.58 -10.89 -10.92
N VAL A 205 10.92 -11.55 -12.04
CA VAL A 205 10.18 -11.39 -13.31
C VAL A 205 8.73 -11.86 -13.16
N GLY A 206 8.50 -12.97 -12.43
CA GLY A 206 7.15 -13.44 -12.11
C GLY A 206 6.32 -12.43 -11.30
N PHE A 207 6.96 -11.56 -10.51
CA PHE A 207 6.25 -10.49 -9.78
C PHE A 207 5.88 -9.29 -10.67
N ARG A 208 6.56 -9.07 -11.80
CA ARG A 208 6.30 -7.94 -12.71
C ARG A 208 4.97 -8.10 -13.46
N GLY A 209 4.67 -9.29 -13.95
CA GLY A 209 3.53 -9.54 -14.85
C GLY A 209 2.15 -9.29 -14.23
N ASP A 210 2.04 -9.43 -12.91
CA ASP A 210 0.74 -9.51 -12.24
C ASP A 210 0.27 -8.18 -11.60
N ARG A 211 1.13 -7.16 -11.50
CA ARG A 211 0.77 -5.90 -10.83
C ARG A 211 -0.10 -4.97 -11.68
N ALA A 212 0.08 -4.98 -13.00
CA ALA A 212 -0.67 -4.12 -13.92
C ALA A 212 -2.18 -4.45 -13.95
N ALA A 213 -2.53 -5.74 -13.94
CA ALA A 213 -3.92 -6.20 -13.88
C ALA A 213 -4.60 -5.76 -12.57
N THR A 214 -3.84 -5.70 -11.48
CA THR A 214 -4.40 -5.58 -10.13
C THR A 214 -4.50 -4.14 -9.63
N THR A 215 -3.68 -3.23 -10.13
CA THR A 215 -3.95 -1.78 -10.01
C THR A 215 -5.26 -1.39 -10.69
N GLY A 216 -5.56 -2.00 -11.84
CA GLY A 216 -6.85 -1.83 -12.51
C GLY A 216 -8.03 -2.32 -11.67
N MET A 217 -7.84 -3.43 -10.93
CA MET A 217 -8.84 -3.97 -10.01
C MET A 217 -9.14 -3.02 -8.84
N LEU A 218 -8.13 -2.41 -8.21
CA LEU A 218 -8.35 -1.41 -7.15
C LEU A 218 -9.12 -0.18 -7.67
N LEU A 219 -8.76 0.33 -8.84
CA LEU A 219 -9.46 1.49 -9.43
C LEU A 219 -10.93 1.15 -9.75
N ASN A 220 -11.19 -0.06 -10.28
CA ASN A 220 -12.55 -0.53 -10.52
C ASN A 220 -13.34 -0.72 -9.22
N MET A 221 -12.72 -1.27 -8.18
CA MET A 221 -13.37 -1.56 -6.89
C MET A 221 -13.85 -0.29 -6.18
N TYR A 222 -13.12 0.82 -6.30
CA TYR A 222 -13.51 2.10 -5.70
C TYR A 222 -14.46 2.93 -6.56
N GLY A 223 -15.03 2.35 -7.63
CA GLY A 223 -15.93 3.07 -8.49
C GLY A 223 -15.27 4.30 -9.12
N LEU A 224 -13.94 4.32 -9.23
CA LEU A 224 -13.19 5.28 -10.04
C LEU A 224 -13.37 4.89 -11.51
N TYR A 225 -14.63 4.78 -11.91
CA TYR A 225 -15.06 4.77 -13.30
C TYR A 225 -14.83 6.17 -13.81
N ILE A 226 -13.81 6.31 -14.65
CA ILE A 226 -13.79 7.42 -15.58
C ILE A 226 -14.99 7.21 -16.52
N LYS A 227 -16.02 8.02 -16.34
CA LYS A 227 -17.05 8.20 -17.37
C LYS A 227 -16.30 8.75 -18.60
N ASP A 228 -16.46 8.12 -19.76
CA ASP A 228 -15.60 8.24 -20.94
C ASP A 228 -14.20 7.64 -20.80
N ASN A 229 -14.10 6.44 -20.21
CA ASN A 229 -12.90 5.65 -20.30
C ASN A 229 -12.71 5.22 -21.77
N PRO A 230 -11.62 5.61 -22.46
CA PRO A 230 -11.32 5.11 -23.81
C PRO A 230 -11.18 3.58 -23.87
N LEU A 231 -11.24 2.89 -22.72
CA LEU A 231 -11.33 1.45 -22.55
C LEU A 231 -12.59 0.77 -23.10
N ASP A 232 -13.70 1.46 -23.34
CA ASP A 232 -14.79 0.86 -24.15
C ASP A 232 -14.39 0.68 -25.64
N ARG A 233 -13.17 1.15 -25.99
CA ARG A 233 -12.41 0.79 -27.18
C ARG A 233 -11.00 0.26 -26.86
N GLY A 234 -10.81 -0.42 -25.73
CA GLY A 234 -9.66 -1.29 -25.48
C GLY A 234 -8.32 -0.67 -25.07
N GLY A 235 -8.25 0.55 -24.52
CA GLY A 235 -6.99 1.12 -24.02
C GLY A 235 -6.99 1.52 -22.54
N LEU A 236 -6.31 0.75 -21.67
CA LEU A 236 -6.07 1.05 -20.23
C LEU A 236 -5.68 2.52 -20.05
N LEU A 237 -6.17 3.17 -18.98
CA LEU A 237 -5.56 4.42 -18.52
C LEU A 237 -4.07 4.23 -18.45
N THR A 238 -3.34 4.96 -19.28
CA THR A 238 -1.89 4.84 -19.27
C THR A 238 -1.38 5.56 -18.04
N LEU A 239 -0.27 5.07 -17.49
CA LEU A 239 0.39 5.74 -16.36
C LEU A 239 0.76 7.20 -16.70
N THR A 240 0.90 7.52 -17.98
CA THR A 240 1.07 8.87 -18.55
C THR A 240 -0.15 9.75 -18.32
N ASP A 241 -1.36 9.23 -18.40
CA ASP A 241 -2.59 10.00 -18.16
C ASP A 241 -2.72 10.38 -16.68
N VAL A 242 -2.37 9.44 -15.78
CA VAL A 242 -2.30 9.70 -14.33
C VAL A 242 -1.19 10.69 -13.98
N ALA A 243 -0.04 10.62 -14.66
CA ALA A 243 1.08 11.56 -14.46
C ALA A 243 0.77 12.96 -15.01
N ARG A 244 0.05 13.04 -16.13
CA ARG A 244 -0.44 14.29 -16.72
C ARG A 244 -1.48 14.95 -15.81
N LEU A 245 -2.35 14.15 -15.19
CA LEU A 245 -3.24 14.60 -14.13
C LEU A 245 -2.42 15.12 -12.95
N GLN A 246 -1.39 14.42 -12.46
CA GLN A 246 -0.53 14.95 -11.39
C GLN A 246 0.21 16.25 -11.73
N SER A 247 0.72 16.41 -12.95
CA SER A 247 1.44 17.62 -13.36
C SER A 247 0.53 18.84 -13.57
N THR A 248 -0.74 18.62 -13.91
CA THR A 248 -1.73 19.70 -14.07
C THR A 248 -2.22 20.22 -12.71
N TRP A 249 -2.00 19.45 -11.63
CA TRP A 249 -2.48 19.74 -10.28
C TRP A 249 -1.33 20.15 -9.37
N GLN A 250 -0.65 21.28 -9.64
CA GLN A 250 0.11 21.95 -8.58
C GLN A 250 -0.85 22.08 -7.39
N LEU A 251 -0.64 21.34 -6.30
CA LEU A 251 -1.62 21.21 -5.22
C LEU A 251 -1.35 22.25 -4.11
N PRO A 252 -2.06 23.39 -4.11
CA PRO A 252 -2.42 24.09 -2.88
C PRO A 252 -3.85 23.71 -2.46
N SER A 253 -3.95 23.20 -1.24
CA SER A 253 -5.06 23.16 -0.25
C SER A 253 -6.55 23.12 -0.63
N LYS A 254 -7.03 23.16 -1.88
CA LYS A 254 -8.46 23.01 -2.18
C LYS A 254 -8.73 22.26 -3.49
N ALA A 255 -9.40 21.11 -3.32
CA ALA A 255 -10.37 20.45 -4.19
C ALA A 255 -10.17 20.45 -5.71
N ALA A 256 -10.27 19.27 -6.33
CA ALA A 256 -10.98 19.14 -7.60
C ALA A 256 -11.50 17.71 -7.85
N VAL A 257 -12.54 17.67 -8.69
CA VAL A 257 -13.46 16.59 -9.04
C VAL A 257 -13.03 15.89 -10.33
N ILE A 258 -13.39 14.62 -10.51
CA ILE A 258 -13.30 13.88 -11.78
C ILE A 258 -14.62 14.06 -12.55
N GLU A 259 -14.58 14.82 -13.65
CA GLU A 259 -15.51 14.66 -14.78
C GLU A 259 -14.66 14.71 -16.05
N ILE A 260 -14.47 13.57 -16.72
CA ILE A 260 -13.81 13.52 -18.02
C ILE A 260 -14.92 13.57 -19.06
N VAL A 261 -15.01 14.70 -19.75
CA VAL A 261 -15.78 14.84 -20.99
C VAL A 261 -14.77 14.83 -22.12
N THR A 262 -14.80 13.82 -22.98
CA THR A 262 -14.02 13.85 -24.22
C THR A 262 -14.67 14.82 -25.20
N GLY A 263 -14.22 16.07 -25.19
CA GLY A 263 -14.63 17.08 -26.16
C GLY A 263 -13.81 18.37 -26.03
N ASP A 264 -13.32 18.86 -27.16
CA ASP A 264 -12.75 20.20 -27.42
C ASP A 264 -12.46 21.07 -26.18
N SER A 265 -11.17 21.25 -25.87
CA SER A 265 -10.66 21.97 -24.69
C SER A 265 -11.10 23.43 -24.61
N SER A 266 -11.66 24.00 -25.69
CA SER A 266 -12.22 25.35 -25.71
C SER A 266 -13.57 25.49 -24.98
N LYS A 267 -14.22 24.40 -24.58
CA LYS A 267 -15.56 24.41 -23.92
C LYS A 267 -15.59 23.95 -22.46
N MET A 268 -14.44 23.76 -21.81
CA MET A 268 -14.38 23.35 -20.40
C MET A 268 -15.03 24.40 -19.47
N ARG A 269 -16.28 24.17 -19.07
CA ARG A 269 -16.89 24.87 -17.93
C ARG A 269 -16.24 24.35 -16.65
N ARG A 270 -15.80 25.25 -15.78
CA ARG A 270 -15.36 24.89 -14.43
C ARG A 270 -16.51 24.16 -13.70
N PRO A 271 -16.30 22.97 -13.14
CA PRO A 271 -17.31 22.31 -12.32
C PRO A 271 -17.64 23.19 -11.11
N LYS A 272 -18.94 23.36 -10.83
CA LYS A 272 -19.46 24.25 -9.78
C LYS A 272 -19.52 23.62 -8.38
N THR A 273 -19.13 22.36 -8.24
CA THR A 273 -19.34 21.59 -7.01
C THR A 273 -18.01 21.07 -6.49
N GLU A 274 -17.65 21.44 -5.26
CA GLU A 274 -16.51 20.88 -4.54
C GLU A 274 -16.84 19.42 -4.19
N VAL A 275 -16.06 18.44 -4.67
CA VAL A 275 -16.12 17.08 -4.13
C VAL A 275 -15.42 17.10 -2.76
N PRO A 276 -16.07 16.61 -1.70
CA PRO A 276 -15.47 16.55 -0.39
C PRO A 276 -14.20 15.71 -0.40
N PHE A 277 -13.25 16.08 0.47
CA PHE A 277 -12.04 15.31 0.72
C PHE A 277 -12.40 13.88 1.11
N ASP A 278 -11.96 12.91 0.32
CA ASP A 278 -12.14 11.48 0.59
C ASP A 278 -10.78 10.86 0.97
N PRO A 279 -10.60 10.46 2.24
CA PRO A 279 -9.37 9.83 2.72
C PRO A 279 -9.01 8.53 1.99
N PHE A 280 -10.00 7.75 1.55
CA PHE A 280 -9.79 6.48 0.86
C PHE A 280 -9.30 6.69 -0.57
N LEU A 281 -9.81 7.72 -1.26
CA LEU A 281 -9.26 8.11 -2.56
C LEU A 281 -7.79 8.50 -2.45
N MET A 282 -7.42 9.26 -1.42
CA MET A 282 -6.02 9.60 -1.15
C MET A 282 -5.15 8.37 -0.88
N LEU A 283 -5.68 7.39 -0.13
CA LEU A 283 -5.00 6.11 0.10
C LEU A 283 -4.83 5.31 -1.19
N ALA A 284 -5.86 5.27 -2.05
CA ALA A 284 -5.79 4.64 -3.37
C ALA A 284 -4.73 5.29 -4.27
N PHE A 285 -4.68 6.64 -4.34
CA PHE A 285 -3.63 7.33 -5.09
C PHE A 285 -2.24 7.05 -4.55
N ARG A 286 -2.06 7.08 -3.23
CA ARG A 286 -0.77 6.78 -2.58
C ARG A 286 -0.35 5.33 -2.81
N SER A 287 -1.31 4.42 -2.81
CA SER A 287 -1.15 3.01 -3.13
C SER A 287 -0.61 2.82 -4.55
N VAL A 288 -1.17 3.51 -5.55
CA VAL A 288 -0.65 3.50 -6.93
C VAL A 288 0.76 4.09 -7.02
N GLN A 289 1.04 5.18 -6.30
CA GLN A 289 2.39 5.76 -6.25
C GLN A 289 3.40 4.79 -5.64
N ASN A 290 3.03 4.12 -4.54
CA ASN A 290 3.84 3.10 -3.89
C ASN A 290 4.18 1.96 -4.86
N ASP A 291 3.25 1.54 -5.71
CA ASP A 291 3.49 0.52 -6.72
C ASP A 291 4.52 0.97 -7.74
N ARG A 292 4.41 2.19 -8.28
CA ARG A 292 5.41 2.75 -9.22
C ARG A 292 6.81 2.81 -8.62
N THR A 293 6.93 3.26 -7.38
CA THR A 293 8.24 3.28 -6.70
C THR A 293 8.79 1.87 -6.56
N THR A 294 7.93 0.91 -6.23
CA THR A 294 8.34 -0.49 -6.12
C THR A 294 8.74 -1.09 -7.48
N ASP A 295 8.07 -0.70 -8.57
CA ASP A 295 8.43 -1.14 -9.92
C ASP A 295 9.78 -0.57 -10.35
N ALA A 296 10.06 0.70 -10.05
CA ALA A 296 11.37 1.29 -10.30
C ALA A 296 12.49 0.56 -9.52
N GLU A 297 12.24 0.21 -8.25
CA GLU A 297 13.17 -0.59 -7.45
C GLU A 297 13.32 -2.03 -7.97
N LEU A 298 12.24 -2.61 -8.51
CA LEU A 298 12.26 -3.93 -9.12
C LEU A 298 13.17 -3.94 -10.36
N GLU A 299 13.00 -2.97 -11.27
CA GLU A 299 13.86 -2.85 -12.46
C GLU A 299 15.32 -2.62 -12.08
N GLN A 300 15.58 -1.77 -11.07
CA GLN A 300 16.94 -1.57 -10.55
C GLN A 300 17.55 -2.86 -9.98
N THR A 301 16.74 -3.65 -9.26
CA THR A 301 17.18 -4.93 -8.68
C THR A 301 17.45 -5.96 -9.77
N LEU A 302 16.59 -6.05 -10.78
CA LEU A 302 16.77 -6.92 -11.96
C LEU A 302 18.03 -6.57 -12.76
N ALA A 303 18.37 -5.28 -12.85
CA ALA A 303 19.62 -4.84 -13.47
C ALA A 303 20.87 -5.16 -12.64
N THR A 304 20.72 -5.35 -11.33
CA THR A 304 21.83 -5.70 -10.42
C THR A 304 22.14 -7.21 -10.44
N LEU A 305 21.13 -8.04 -10.74
CA LEU A 305 21.24 -9.51 -10.83
C LEU A 305 21.75 -9.96 -12.20
#